data_AF-A0A377LRE0-F1
#
_entry.id   AF-A0A377LRE0-F1
#
_cell.length_a   1.000
_cell.length_b   1.000
_cell.length_c   1.000
_cell.angle_alpha   90.00
_cell.angle_beta   90.00
_cell.angle_gamma   90.00
#
_symmetry.space_group_name_H-M   'P 1'
#
loop_
_entity.id
_entity.type
_entity.pdbx_description
1 polymer ?
#
loop_
_entity_poly.entity_id
_entity_poly.type
_entity_poly.pdbx_seq_one_letter_code
_entity_poly.pdbx_strand_id
1 'polypeptide(L)' 'MEKRLPRIKALLTPGEVAKRSGVAVSALHFYESKGLIKSIP' A
#
# COMPACT_ATOMS: atom_id res chain seq x y z
N MET A 1 -4.54 -3.00 31.74
CA MET A 1 -5.48 -3.52 30.72
C MET A 1 -5.31 -2.68 29.46
N GLU A 2 -4.28 -2.96 28.66
CA GLU A 2 -3.98 -2.18 27.46
C GLU A 2 -4.86 -2.69 26.32
N LYS A 3 -5.76 -1.84 25.85
CA LYS A 3 -6.66 -2.10 24.71
C LYS A 3 -5.80 -2.35 23.47
N ARG A 4 -5.48 -3.62 23.19
CA ARG A 4 -5.02 -4.06 21.87
C ARG A 4 -6.19 -3.86 20.91
N LEU A 5 -6.28 -2.65 20.35
CA LEU A 5 -7.18 -2.35 19.23
C LEU A 5 -6.97 -3.46 18.19
N PRO A 6 -8.04 -4.06 17.64
CA PRO A 6 -7.87 -5.04 16.59
C PRO A 6 -6.99 -4.38 15.53
N ARG A 7 -5.90 -5.05 15.15
CA ARG A 7 -5.07 -4.64 14.01
C ARG A 7 -5.94 -4.75 12.76
N ILE A 8 -6.88 -3.83 12.60
CA ILE A 8 -7.45 -3.50 11.30
C ILE A 8 -6.21 -3.09 10.54
N LYS A 9 -5.69 -3.98 9.69
CA LYS A 9 -4.62 -3.65 8.76
C LYS A 9 -5.12 -2.43 8.03
N ALA A 10 -4.63 -1.25 8.41
CA ALA A 10 -4.98 -0.02 7.74
C ALA A 10 -4.48 -0.17 6.31
N LEU A 11 -5.40 -0.46 5.39
CA LEU A 11 -5.09 -0.53 3.98
C LEU A 11 -4.51 0.83 3.60
N LEU A 12 -3.32 0.82 3.00
CA LEU A 12 -2.69 2.03 2.52
C LEU A 12 -3.16 2.26 1.09
N THR A 13 -3.51 3.50 0.79
CA THR A 13 -3.74 3.92 -0.59
C THR A 13 -2.42 3.90 -1.38
N PRO A 14 -2.47 3.79 -2.71
CA PRO A 14 -1.27 3.88 -3.55
C PRO A 14 -0.44 5.14 -3.30
N GLY A 15 -1.09 6.26 -2.98
CA GLY A 15 -0.42 7.53 -2.64
C GLY A 15 0.41 7.43 -1.35
N GLU A 16 -0.12 6.79 -0.32
CA GLU A 16 0.60 6.60 0.95
C GLU A 16 1.74 5.60 0.81
N VAL A 17 1.54 4.54 0.03
CA VAL A 17 2.61 3.59 -0.29
C VAL A 17 3.72 4.29 -1.07
N ALA A 18 3.37 5.04 -2.12
CA ALA A 18 4.32 5.80 -2.94
C ALA A 18 5.16 6.76 -2.10
N LYS A 19 4.51 7.55 -1.23
CA LYS A 19 5.18 8.48 -0.32
C LYS A 19 6.15 7.80 0.64
N ARG A 20 5.78 6.63 1.19
CA ARG A 20 6.63 5.87 2.12
C ARG A 20 7.83 5.22 1.43
N SER A 21 7.63 4.75 0.19
CA SER A 21 8.65 4.07 -0.59
C SER A 21 9.54 5.02 -1.39
N GLY A 22 9.24 6.32 -1.42
CA GLY A 22 10.00 7.31 -2.18
C GLY A 22 9.88 7.13 -3.70
N VAL A 23 8.75 6.59 -4.18
CA VAL A 23 8.49 6.36 -5.60
C VAL A 23 7.26 7.15 -6.07
N ALA A 24 7.13 7.37 -7.37
CA ALA A 24 5.91 7.95 -7.93
C ALA A 24 4.75 6.93 -7.89
N VAL A 25 3.50 7.41 -7.76
CA VAL A 25 2.30 6.54 -7.82
C VAL A 25 2.23 5.79 -9.16
N SER A 26 2.64 6.43 -10.25
CA SER A 26 2.72 5.80 -11.57
C SER A 26 3.68 4.60 -11.61
N ALA A 27 4.72 4.57 -10.78
CA ALA A 27 5.61 3.41 -10.68
C ALA A 27 4.88 2.20 -10.09
N LEU A 28 4.02 2.41 -9.09
CA LEU A 28 3.20 1.33 -8.53
C LEU A 28 2.27 0.75 -9.60
N HIS A 29 1.55 1.60 -10.33
CA HIS A 29 0.69 1.15 -11.44
C HIS A 29 1.48 0.47 -12.56
N PHE A 30 2.67 0.96 -12.89
CA PHE A 30 3.56 0.31 -13.85
C PHE A 30 3.90 -1.11 -13.39
N TYR A 31 4.30 -1.30 -12.13
CA TYR A 31 4.59 -2.62 -11.58
C TYR A 31 3.37 -3.54 -11.52
N GLU A 32 2.17 -3.00 -11.24
CA GLU A 32 0.92 -3.77 -11.34
C GLU A 32 0.65 -4.22 -12.78
N SER A 33 0.83 -3.33 -13.77
CA SER A 33 0.66 -3.69 -15.19
C SER A 33 1.66 -4.75 -15.66
N LYS A 34 2.84 -4.80 -15.05
CA LYS A 34 3.86 -5.82 -15.29
C LYS A 34 3.61 -7.10 -14.49
N GLY A 35 2.60 -7.14 -13.62
CA GLY A 35 2.28 -8.27 -12.76
C GLY A 35 3.30 -8.50 -11.64
N LEU A 36 4.14 -7.51 -11.34
CA LEU A 36 5.19 -7.62 -10.32
C LEU A 36 4.64 -7.41 -8.90
N ILE A 37 3.60 -6.58 -8.78
CA ILE A 37 2.88 -6.33 -7.53
C ILE A 37 1.37 -6.38 -7.80
N LYS A 38 0.57 -6.47 -6.75
CA LYS A 38 -0.89 -6.50 -6.84
C LYS A 38 -1.53 -5.78 -5.66
N SER A 39 -2.50 -4.92 -5.93
CA SER A 39 -3.37 -4.34 -4.92
C SER A 39 -4.34 -5.37 -4.37
N ILE A 40 -4.60 -5.29 -3.08
CA ILE A 40 -5.69 -6.04 -2.44
C ILE A 40 -6.99 -5.27 -2.62
N PRO A 41 -8.08 -5.94 -3.04
CA PRO A 41 -9.40 -5.31 -3.20
C PRO A 41 -9.99 -4.84 -1.87
#